data_AF-D2QXM2-F1
#
_entry.id   AF-D2QXM2-F1
#
_cell.length_a   1.000
_cell.length_b   1.000
_cell.length_c   1.000
_cell.angle_alpha   90.00
_cell.angle_beta   90.00
_cell.angle_gamma   90.00
#
_symmetry.space_group_name_H-M   'P 1'
#
loop_
_entity.id
_entity.type
_entity.pdbx_description
1 polymer ?
#
loop_
_entity_poly.entity_id
_entity_poly.type
_entity_poly.pdbx_seq_one_letter_code
_entity_poly.pdbx_strand_id
1 'polypeptide(L)'
;MIGLPIAWLISEFYPYRHLRIALGIAAISSSIIVAVVVGSLAHFDANAWYGGASKNLIDASIAELEKGDSEALLKELKVLQSEFQPTYENRARYDELVREFVQRLDHEYVNQP
;
A
#
# COMPACT_ATOMS: atom_id res chain seq x y z
N MET A 1 0.38 -18.20 17.60
CA MET A 1 1.85 -18.17 17.44
C MET A 1 2.61 -18.34 18.77
N ILE A 2 2.07 -19.09 19.75
CA ILE A 2 2.77 -19.37 21.03
C ILE A 2 2.85 -20.88 21.30
N GLY A 3 1.97 -21.67 20.70
CA GLY A 3 1.93 -23.13 20.87
C GLY A 3 3.16 -23.88 20.36
N LEU A 4 3.80 -23.41 19.28
CA LEU A 4 5.03 -24.01 18.73
C LEU A 4 6.25 -23.81 19.66
N PRO A 5 6.52 -22.58 20.16
CA PRO A 5 7.53 -22.35 21.20
C PRO A 5 7.27 -23.15 22.49
N ILE A 6 6.01 -23.23 22.93
CA ILE A 6 5.63 -23.99 24.13
C ILE A 6 5.81 -25.50 23.89
N ALA A 7 5.41 -26.02 22.74
CA ALA A 7 5.61 -27.43 22.39
C ALA A 7 7.09 -27.78 22.27
N TRP A 8 7.93 -26.87 21.76
CA TRP A 8 9.38 -27.03 21.77
C TRP A 8 9.93 -27.08 23.21
N LEU A 9 9.51 -26.17 24.09
CA LEU A 9 9.90 -26.14 25.49
C LEU A 9 9.49 -27.43 26.23
N ILE A 10 8.28 -27.93 25.98
CA ILE A 10 7.77 -29.18 26.57
C ILE A 10 8.56 -30.40 26.04
N SER A 11 9.00 -30.37 24.77
CA SER A 11 9.81 -31.44 24.18
C SER A 11 11.21 -31.58 24.80
N GLU A 12 11.73 -30.53 25.44
CA GLU A 12 13.02 -30.53 26.15
C GLU A 12 13.04 -31.54 27.31
N PHE A 13 11.86 -31.84 27.89
CA PHE A 13 11.71 -32.77 29.00
C PHE A 13 11.58 -34.25 28.57
N TYR A 14 11.57 -34.53 27.26
CA TYR A 14 11.50 -35.89 26.71
C TYR A 14 12.80 -36.29 26.00
N PRO A 15 13.23 -37.56 26.07
CA PRO A 15 14.55 -38.01 25.59
C PRO A 15 14.72 -38.05 24.06
N TYR A 16 13.71 -37.65 23.27
CA TYR A 16 13.71 -37.76 21.81
C TYR A 16 14.45 -36.60 21.14
N ARG A 17 15.78 -36.72 21.02
CA ARG A 17 16.69 -35.72 20.41
C ARG A 17 16.23 -35.17 19.06
N HIS A 18 15.67 -36.01 18.19
CA HIS A 18 15.22 -35.60 16.85
C HIS A 18 13.97 -34.71 16.89
N LEU A 19 13.05 -34.97 17.83
CA LEU A 19 11.82 -34.19 17.99
C LEU A 19 12.13 -32.76 18.41
N ARG A 20 13.10 -32.59 19.31
CA ARG A 20 13.57 -31.29 19.81
C ARG A 20 14.19 -30.42 18.72
N ILE A 21 15.01 -31.02 17.86
CA ILE A 21 15.64 -30.33 16.73
C ILE A 21 14.58 -29.92 15.70
N ALA A 22 13.65 -30.83 15.37
CA ALA A 22 12.57 -30.55 14.42
C ALA A 22 11.65 -29.42 14.92
N LEU A 23 11.27 -29.43 16.20
CA LEU A 23 10.44 -28.38 16.82
C LEU A 23 11.18 -27.04 16.88
N GLY A 24 12.49 -27.04 17.14
CA GLY A 24 13.30 -25.81 17.16
C GLY A 24 13.39 -25.16 15.79
N ILE A 25 13.62 -25.96 14.74
CA ILE A 25 13.62 -25.49 13.35
C ILE A 25 12.23 -24.96 12.99
N ALA A 26 11.16 -25.70 13.31
CA ALA A 26 9.80 -25.28 13.04
C ALA A 26 9.43 -23.95 13.73
N ALA A 27 9.90 -23.74 14.96
CA ALA A 27 9.69 -22.48 15.68
C ALA A 27 10.39 -21.31 14.98
N ILE A 28 11.65 -21.45 14.58
CA ILE A 28 12.41 -20.41 13.86
C ILE A 28 11.75 -20.12 12.50
N SER A 29 11.41 -21.17 11.74
CA SER A 29 10.72 -21.03 10.46
C SER A 29 9.38 -20.31 10.59
N SER A 30 8.63 -20.55 11.66
CA SER A 30 7.34 -19.88 11.89
C SER A 30 7.50 -18.36 12.03
N SER A 31 8.55 -17.88 12.70
CA SER A 31 8.84 -16.46 12.82
C SER A 31 9.21 -15.82 11.48
N ILE A 32 9.99 -16.53 10.66
CA ILE A 32 10.38 -16.07 9.32
C ILE A 32 9.15 -15.98 8.39
N ILE A 33 8.27 -16.99 8.42
CA ILE A 33 7.05 -17.01 7.61
C ILE A 33 6.17 -15.81 7.94
N VAL A 34 5.98 -15.48 9.23
CA VAL A 34 5.19 -14.31 9.62
C VAL A 34 5.81 -13.02 9.10
N ALA A 35 7.13 -12.85 9.20
CA ALA A 35 7.82 -11.67 8.68
C ALA A 35 7.65 -11.52 7.16
N VAL A 36 7.75 -12.62 6.41
CA VAL A 36 7.52 -12.63 4.95
C VAL A 36 6.06 -12.30 4.63
N VAL A 37 5.09 -12.93 5.29
CA VAL A 37 3.67 -12.69 5.03
C VAL A 37 3.30 -11.24 5.35
N VAL A 38 3.68 -10.73 6.52
CA VAL A 38 3.39 -9.34 6.90
C VAL A 38 4.11 -8.35 5.99
N GLY A 39 5.38 -8.61 5.64
CA GLY A 39 6.13 -7.77 4.71
C GLY A 39 5.53 -7.75 3.31
N SER A 40 5.13 -8.92 2.79
CA SER A 40 4.44 -9.02 1.50
C SER A 40 3.10 -8.29 1.54
N LEU A 41 2.27 -8.50 2.56
CA LEU A 41 0.98 -7.81 2.69
C LEU A 41 1.17 -6.29 2.78
N ALA A 42 2.13 -5.80 3.55
CA ALA A 42 2.45 -4.37 3.62
C ALA A 42 2.92 -3.81 2.27
N HIS A 43 3.66 -4.60 1.48
CA HIS A 43 4.09 -4.21 0.14
C HIS A 43 2.94 -4.21 -0.86
N PHE A 44 2.05 -5.21 -0.80
CA PHE A 44 0.85 -5.28 -1.62
C PHE A 44 -0.14 -4.15 -1.30
N ASP A 45 -0.33 -3.82 -0.03
CA ASP A 45 -1.18 -2.72 0.42
C ASP A 45 -0.64 -1.37 -0.09
N ALA A 46 0.66 -1.14 0.07
CA ALA A 46 1.32 0.03 -0.52
C ALA A 46 1.16 0.07 -2.05
N ASN A 47 1.42 -1.04 -2.76
CA ASN A 47 1.28 -1.08 -4.22
C ASN A 47 -0.17 -0.88 -4.69
N ALA A 48 -1.15 -1.43 -3.98
CA ALA A 48 -2.56 -1.27 -4.32
C ALA A 48 -3.02 0.18 -4.10
N TRP A 49 -2.56 0.81 -3.02
CA TRP A 49 -2.86 2.19 -2.68
C TRP A 49 -2.31 3.19 -3.71
N TYR A 50 -1.03 3.09 -4.06
CA TYR A 50 -0.43 3.94 -5.10
C TYR A 50 -0.96 3.58 -6.49
N GLY A 51 -1.10 2.29 -6.80
CA GLY A 51 -1.54 1.82 -8.12
C GLY A 51 -2.96 2.25 -8.47
N GLY A 52 -3.89 2.19 -7.52
CA GLY A 52 -5.27 2.64 -7.72
C GLY A 52 -5.38 4.15 -7.94
N ALA A 53 -4.69 4.93 -7.10
CA ALA A 53 -4.65 6.39 -7.24
C ALA A 53 -4.00 6.82 -8.57
N SER A 54 -2.82 6.29 -8.90
CA SER A 54 -2.15 6.62 -10.16
C SER A 54 -2.98 6.22 -11.39
N LYS A 55 -3.70 5.10 -11.34
CA LYS A 55 -4.63 4.72 -12.41
C LYS A 55 -5.73 5.77 -12.60
N ASN A 56 -6.40 6.16 -11.52
CA ASN A 56 -7.47 7.17 -11.59
C ASN A 56 -6.96 8.52 -12.09
N LEU A 57 -5.75 8.92 -11.68
CA LEU A 57 -5.11 10.14 -12.16
C LEU A 57 -4.87 10.10 -13.68
N ILE A 58 -4.35 8.98 -14.19
CA ILE A 58 -4.09 8.78 -15.62
C ILE A 58 -5.40 8.78 -16.41
N ASP A 59 -6.39 8.01 -15.97
CA ASP A 59 -7.68 7.89 -16.64
C ASP A 59 -8.39 9.24 -16.72
N ALA A 60 -8.41 10.02 -15.62
CA ALA A 60 -8.99 11.37 -15.59
C ALA A 60 -8.23 12.36 -16.48
N SER A 61 -6.89 12.29 -16.49
CA SER A 61 -6.07 13.15 -17.35
C SER A 61 -6.29 12.86 -18.83
N ILE A 62 -6.41 11.59 -19.21
CA ILE A 62 -6.72 11.19 -20.59
C ILE A 62 -8.11 11.70 -20.98
N ALA A 63 -9.12 11.51 -20.12
CA ALA A 63 -10.48 11.97 -20.39
C ALA A 63 -10.55 13.48 -20.64
N GLU A 64 -9.79 14.28 -19.89
CA GLU A 64 -9.78 15.73 -20.06
C GLU A 64 -9.01 16.19 -21.30
N LEU A 65 -7.91 15.51 -21.63
CA LEU A 65 -7.21 15.71 -22.90
C LEU A 65 -8.10 15.37 -24.11
N GLU A 66 -8.90 14.31 -24.03
CA GLU A 66 -9.84 13.92 -25.09
C GLU A 66 -10.97 14.94 -25.30
N LYS A 67 -11.39 15.64 -24.23
CA LYS A 67 -12.36 16.74 -24.29
C LYS A 67 -11.76 18.03 -24.86
N GLY A 68 -10.44 18.13 -24.97
CA GLY A 68 -9.73 19.33 -25.43
C GLY A 68 -9.53 20.41 -24.37
N ASP A 69 -9.92 20.18 -23.11
CA ASP A 69 -9.73 21.14 -22.00
C ASP A 69 -8.37 20.94 -21.32
N SER A 70 -7.31 21.22 -22.09
CA SER A 70 -5.93 21.08 -21.60
C SER A 70 -5.56 22.15 -20.57
N GLU A 71 -6.30 23.27 -20.51
CA GLU A 71 -6.03 24.37 -19.59
C GLU A 71 -6.54 24.07 -18.18
N ALA A 72 -7.77 23.55 -18.04
CA ALA A 72 -8.31 23.10 -16.75
C ALA A 72 -7.46 21.96 -16.17
N LEU A 73 -7.08 20.99 -17.01
CA LEU A 73 -6.18 19.91 -16.61
C LEU A 73 -4.83 20.44 -16.10
N LEU A 74 -4.20 21.36 -16.84
CA LEU A 74 -2.91 21.92 -16.46
C LEU A 74 -2.97 22.70 -15.14
N LYS A 75 -4.06 23.43 -14.91
CA LYS A 75 -4.30 24.17 -13.67
C LYS A 75 -4.39 23.21 -12.48
N GLU A 76 -5.23 22.18 -12.57
CA GLU A 76 -5.40 21.22 -11.48
C GLU A 76 -4.16 20.36 -11.24
N LEU A 77 -3.41 20.01 -12.28
CA LEU A 77 -2.12 19.33 -12.13
C LEU A 77 -1.08 20.18 -11.39
N LYS A 78 -1.07 21.50 -11.59
CA LYS A 78 -0.20 22.41 -10.83
C LYS A 78 -0.61 22.50 -9.36
N VAL A 79 -1.91 22.49 -9.07
CA VAL A 79 -2.42 22.43 -7.69
C VAL A 79 -1.97 21.13 -7.03
N LEU A 80 -2.20 19.99 -7.69
CA LEU A 80 -1.77 18.68 -7.21
C LEU A 80 -0.25 18.62 -6.97
N GLN A 81 0.55 19.18 -7.87
CA GLN A 81 2.01 19.27 -7.70
C GLN A 81 2.41 20.11 -6.48
N SER A 82 1.69 21.19 -6.19
CA SER A 82 1.99 22.06 -5.05
C SER A 82 1.61 21.43 -3.70
N GLU A 83 0.53 20.65 -3.67
CA GLU A 83 0.02 19.94 -2.50
C GLU A 83 0.79 18.64 -2.23
N PHE A 84 1.32 17.99 -3.28
CA PHE A 84 2.11 16.78 -3.16
C PHE A 84 3.54 17.07 -2.70
N GLN A 85 3.71 17.25 -1.39
CA GLN A 85 5.02 17.36 -0.73
C GLN A 85 5.34 16.10 0.08
N PRO A 86 5.83 15.02 -0.55
CA PRO A 86 6.21 13.81 0.16
C PRO A 86 7.40 14.12 1.08
N THR A 87 7.22 13.90 2.39
CA THR A 87 8.31 13.91 3.38
C THR A 87 8.54 12.49 3.88
N TYR A 88 9.74 12.21 4.39
CA TYR A 88 10.12 10.85 4.82
C TYR A 88 9.21 10.32 5.96
N GLU A 89 8.67 11.23 6.78
CA GLU A 89 7.77 10.91 7.90
C GLU A 89 6.29 10.98 7.52
N ASN A 90 5.93 11.72 6.47
CA ASN A 90 4.55 11.89 6.04
C ASN A 90 4.41 11.29 4.64
N ARG A 91 3.89 10.06 4.57
CA ARG A 91 3.38 9.47 3.33
C ARG A 91 2.16 10.31 2.93
N ALA A 92 2.44 11.47 2.33
CA ALA A 92 1.47 12.47 1.91
C ALA A 92 0.30 11.73 1.25
N ARG A 93 -0.91 11.96 1.79
CA ARG A 93 -2.17 11.24 1.52
C ARG A 93 -2.53 11.29 0.03
N TYR A 94 -1.76 10.58 -0.78
CA TYR A 94 -1.70 10.66 -2.24
C TYR A 94 -3.02 10.18 -2.84
N ASP A 95 -3.63 9.17 -2.23
CA ASP A 95 -4.98 8.73 -2.57
C ASP A 95 -6.02 9.85 -2.42
N GLU A 96 -5.96 10.61 -1.34
CA GLU A 96 -6.87 11.71 -1.04
C GLU A 96 -6.61 12.89 -1.98
N LEU A 97 -5.35 13.26 -2.20
CA LEU A 97 -4.97 14.32 -3.14
C LEU A 97 -5.41 14.00 -4.57
N VAL A 98 -5.23 12.76 -5.03
CA VAL A 98 -5.70 12.32 -6.34
C VAL A 98 -7.23 12.29 -6.39
N ARG A 99 -7.90 11.83 -5.34
CA ARG A 99 -9.36 11.84 -5.28
C ARG A 99 -9.93 13.25 -5.36
N GLU A 100 -9.32 14.20 -4.65
CA GLU A 100 -9.70 15.61 -4.71
C GLU A 100 -9.46 16.20 -6.09
N PHE A 101 -8.31 15.90 -6.72
CA PHE A 101 -8.02 16.29 -8.10
C PHE A 101 -9.12 15.81 -9.06
N VAL A 102 -9.51 14.52 -9.01
CA VAL A 102 -10.56 13.97 -9.87
C VAL A 102 -11.91 14.67 -9.62
N GLN A 103 -12.23 14.95 -8.34
CA GLN A 103 -13.47 15.66 -7.98
C GLN A 103 -13.48 17.11 -8.48
N ARG A 104 -12.34 17.82 -8.42
CA ARG A 104 -12.22 19.20 -8.91
C ARG A 104 -12.37 19.26 -10.43
N LEU A 105 -11.75 18.32 -11.15
CA LEU A 105 -11.88 18.19 -12.60
C LEU A 105 -13.35 17.97 -13.02
N ASP A 106 -14.07 17.10 -12.32
CA ASP A 106 -15.48 16.79 -12.60
C ASP A 106 -16.41 17.98 -12.28
N HIS A 107 -16.14 18.73 -11.20
CA HIS A 107 -16.93 19.92 -10.84
C HIS A 107 -16.66 21.15 -11.73
N GLU A 108 -15.44 21.30 -12.25
CA GLU A 108 -15.09 22.38 -13.19
C GLU A 108 -15.81 22.16 -14.53
N TYR A 109 -15.99 20.90 -14.94
CA TYR A 109 -16.81 20.52 -16.09
C TYR A 109 -18.31 20.84 -15.92
N VAL A 110 -18.89 20.61 -14.73
CA VAL A 110 -20.32 20.91 -14.47
C VAL A 110 -20.63 22.41 -14.47
N ASN A 111 -19.64 23.28 -14.28
CA ASN A 111 -19.82 24.74 -14.19
C ASN A 111 -19.40 25.51 -15.45
N GLN A 112 -18.96 24.85 -16.52
CA GLN A 112 -18.79 25.50 -17.82
C GLN A 112 -20.14 25.56 -18.56
N PRO A 113 -20.62 26.76 -18.98
CA PRO A 113 -21.92 26.94 -19.63
C PRO A 113 -21.98 26.42 -21.08
#